data_AF-A0A934ALE4-F1
#
_entry.id   AF-A0A934ALE4-F1
#
_cell.length_a   1.000
_cell.length_b   1.000
_cell.length_c   1.000
_cell.angle_alpha   90.00
_cell.angle_beta   90.00
_cell.angle_gamma   90.00
#
_symmetry.space_group_name_H-M   'P 1'
#
loop_
_entity.id
_entity.type
_entity.pdbx_description
1 polymer ?
#
loop_
_entity_poly.entity_id
_entity_poly.type
_entity_poly.pdbx_seq_one_letter_code
_entity_poly.pdbx_strand_id
1 'polypeptide(L)'
;MNKLTTEKQVAVIASLVEGNSIRATARMTGVDKNTVMSLLVRAGKACKEYQDKTFVDLGCKVIQCDEIWSFCYAKAKNIPSGFHGVVGIGDVWTWVAIDAETKLVPHWHIGLRNAADATAFIKGLAPRLANRVQLTTDGHKAYVRAVEKAFRGNIDFSQLVKIYGEGPGPQGKYSPGECIGTREEIIVSGLCRITPCGL
;
A
#
# COMPACT_ATOMS: atom_id res chain seq x y z
N MET A 1 -22.17 -27.11 -1.49
CA MET A 1 -21.31 -26.20 -2.28
C MET A 1 -20.12 -26.99 -2.80
N ASN A 2 -20.00 -27.13 -4.12
CA ASN A 2 -18.90 -27.88 -4.72
C ASN A 2 -17.59 -27.06 -4.56
N LYS A 3 -16.53 -27.68 -4.04
CA LYS A 3 -15.23 -27.03 -3.82
C LYS A 3 -14.21 -27.68 -4.75
N LEU A 4 -13.40 -26.87 -5.40
CA LEU A 4 -12.25 -27.36 -6.15
C LEU A 4 -11.32 -28.15 -5.22
N THR A 5 -10.67 -29.18 -5.75
CA THR A 5 -9.58 -29.86 -5.03
C THR A 5 -8.45 -28.87 -4.72
N THR A 6 -7.63 -29.17 -3.72
CA THR A 6 -6.51 -28.31 -3.32
C THR A 6 -5.55 -28.06 -4.48
N GLU A 7 -5.25 -29.09 -5.27
CA GLU A 7 -4.36 -29.02 -6.43
C GLU A 7 -4.90 -28.05 -7.48
N LYS A 8 -6.22 -28.07 -7.74
CA LYS A 8 -6.85 -27.13 -8.65
C LYS A 8 -6.85 -25.70 -8.11
N GLN A 9 -7.07 -25.53 -6.81
CA GLN A 9 -6.98 -24.19 -6.19
C GLN A 9 -5.57 -23.62 -6.32
N VAL A 10 -4.54 -24.43 -6.04
CA VAL A 10 -3.13 -24.05 -6.18
C VAL A 10 -2.82 -23.65 -7.62
N ALA A 11 -3.22 -24.46 -8.61
CA ALA A 11 -2.97 -24.15 -10.02
C ALA A 11 -3.62 -22.82 -10.47
N VAL A 12 -4.85 -22.54 -10.01
CA VAL A 12 -5.54 -21.28 -10.29
C VAL A 12 -4.82 -20.10 -9.63
N ILE A 13 -4.48 -20.20 -8.34
CA ILE A 13 -3.82 -19.12 -7.61
C ILE A 13 -2.43 -18.84 -8.19
N ALA A 14 -1.64 -19.88 -8.47
CA ALA A 14 -0.32 -19.74 -9.08
C ALA A 14 -0.41 -19.03 -10.43
N SER A 15 -1.39 -19.41 -11.28
CA SER A 15 -1.58 -18.74 -12.58
C SER A 15 -1.84 -17.23 -12.42
N LEU A 16 -2.66 -16.84 -11.45
CA LEU A 16 -2.97 -15.43 -11.17
C LEU A 16 -1.75 -14.66 -10.64
N VAL A 17 -0.94 -15.28 -9.78
CA VAL A 17 0.30 -14.70 -9.25
C VAL A 17 1.32 -14.46 -10.37
N GLU A 18 1.41 -15.35 -11.35
CA GLU A 18 2.23 -15.20 -12.56
C GLU A 18 1.68 -14.16 -13.56
N GLY A 19 0.62 -13.41 -13.20
CA GLY A 19 0.07 -12.33 -14.01
C GLY A 19 -0.93 -12.77 -15.09
N ASN A 20 -1.41 -14.01 -15.06
CA ASN A 20 -2.43 -14.44 -16.02
C ASN A 20 -3.79 -13.80 -15.72
N SER A 21 -4.50 -13.40 -16.77
CA SER A 21 -5.88 -12.92 -16.64
C SER A 21 -6.82 -14.02 -16.13
N ILE A 22 -7.97 -13.65 -15.56
CA ILE A 22 -9.04 -14.58 -15.18
C ILE A 22 -9.45 -15.48 -16.35
N ARG A 23 -9.52 -14.94 -17.58
CA ARG A 23 -9.91 -15.71 -18.77
C ARG A 23 -8.83 -16.70 -19.20
N ALA A 24 -7.56 -16.29 -19.15
CA ALA A 24 -6.43 -17.17 -19.45
C ALA A 24 -6.35 -18.30 -18.42
N THR A 25 -6.44 -17.97 -17.13
CA THR A 25 -6.46 -18.93 -16.03
C THR A 25 -7.60 -19.94 -16.18
N ALA A 26 -8.82 -19.48 -16.46
CA ALA A 26 -9.96 -20.35 -16.71
C ALA A 26 -9.70 -21.33 -17.87
N ARG A 27 -9.15 -20.84 -18.98
CA ARG A 27 -8.81 -21.68 -20.15
C ARG A 27 -7.73 -22.72 -19.84
N MET A 28 -6.65 -22.33 -19.17
CA MET A 28 -5.52 -23.21 -18.86
C MET A 28 -5.88 -24.28 -17.82
N THR A 29 -6.70 -23.92 -16.84
CA THR A 29 -7.04 -24.80 -15.72
C THR A 29 -8.33 -25.59 -15.94
N GLY A 30 -9.14 -25.24 -16.93
CA GLY A 30 -10.47 -25.80 -17.17
C GLY A 30 -11.51 -25.39 -16.11
N VAL A 31 -11.20 -24.40 -15.28
CA VAL A 31 -12.09 -23.90 -14.21
C VAL A 31 -12.96 -22.77 -14.75
N ASP A 32 -14.24 -22.73 -14.36
CA ASP A 32 -15.14 -21.64 -14.73
C ASP A 32 -14.64 -20.28 -14.21
N LYS A 33 -14.85 -19.22 -15.00
CA LYS A 33 -14.36 -17.85 -14.70
C LYS A 33 -14.91 -17.30 -13.39
N ASN A 34 -16.17 -17.58 -13.06
CA ASN A 34 -16.76 -17.12 -11.80
C ASN A 34 -16.17 -17.87 -10.61
N THR A 35 -15.80 -19.14 -10.81
CA THR A 35 -15.10 -19.93 -9.78
C THR A 35 -13.68 -19.40 -9.56
N VAL A 36 -12.93 -19.06 -10.62
CA VAL A 36 -11.62 -18.39 -10.53
C VAL A 36 -11.74 -17.08 -9.74
N MET A 37 -12.73 -16.25 -10.08
CA MET A 37 -12.97 -14.97 -9.41
C MET A 37 -13.34 -15.15 -7.94
N SER A 38 -14.24 -16.09 -7.62
CA SER A 38 -14.62 -16.40 -6.25
C SER A 38 -13.44 -16.91 -5.42
N LEU A 39 -12.58 -17.75 -6.00
CA LEU A 39 -11.37 -18.23 -5.35
C LEU A 39 -10.39 -17.09 -5.07
N LEU A 40 -10.19 -16.17 -6.03
CA LEU A 40 -9.32 -15.00 -5.85
C LEU A 40 -9.78 -14.12 -4.68
N VAL A 41 -11.08 -13.83 -4.57
CA VAL A 41 -11.64 -13.05 -3.45
C VAL A 41 -11.40 -13.76 -2.11
N ARG A 42 -11.61 -15.07 -2.07
CA ARG A 42 -11.38 -15.87 -0.85
C ARG A 42 -9.90 -15.93 -0.47
N ALA A 43 -9.00 -16.06 -1.45
CA ALA A 43 -7.56 -16.03 -1.23
C ALA A 43 -7.13 -14.66 -0.67
N GLY A 44 -7.60 -13.55 -1.26
CA GLY A 44 -7.31 -12.20 -0.76
C GLY A 44 -7.77 -12.00 0.69
N LYS A 45 -8.98 -12.47 1.04
CA LYS A 45 -9.48 -12.45 2.42
C LYS A 45 -8.59 -13.28 3.36
N ALA A 46 -8.20 -14.48 2.95
CA ALA A 46 -7.30 -15.33 3.74
C ALA A 46 -5.92 -14.70 3.94
N CYS A 47 -5.34 -14.08 2.90
CA CYS A 47 -4.07 -13.34 3.01
C CYS A 47 -4.16 -12.19 4.01
N LYS A 48 -5.26 -11.41 3.96
CA LYS A 48 -5.49 -10.32 4.92
C LYS A 48 -5.61 -10.84 6.35
N GLU A 49 -6.43 -11.86 6.58
CA GLU A 49 -6.61 -12.45 7.90
C GLU A 49 -5.32 -13.06 8.46
N TYR A 50 -4.53 -13.72 7.60
CA TYR A 50 -3.25 -14.27 7.98
C TYR A 50 -2.27 -13.16 8.38
N GLN A 51 -2.15 -12.12 7.56
CA GLN A 51 -1.28 -10.98 7.86
C GLN A 51 -1.70 -10.30 9.18
N ASP A 52 -2.99 -10.05 9.38
CA ASP A 52 -3.51 -9.38 10.58
C ASP A 52 -3.25 -10.17 11.87
N LYS A 53 -3.15 -11.51 11.79
CA LYS A 53 -2.88 -12.38 12.94
C LYS A 53 -1.39 -12.66 13.16
N THR A 54 -0.63 -12.73 12.08
CA THR A 54 0.73 -13.30 12.11
C THR A 54 1.79 -12.20 12.12
N PHE A 55 1.52 -11.05 11.49
CA PHE A 55 2.50 -9.98 11.33
C PHE A 55 2.39 -9.04 12.52
N VAL A 56 2.86 -9.53 13.66
CA VAL A 56 2.92 -8.82 14.95
C VAL A 56 4.33 -8.93 15.49
N ASP A 57 4.72 -7.95 16.32
CA ASP A 57 6.04 -7.91 16.96
C ASP A 57 7.22 -8.06 15.98
N LEU A 58 7.11 -7.46 14.80
CA LEU A 58 8.13 -7.55 13.76
C LEU A 58 9.37 -6.73 14.12
N GLY A 59 10.54 -7.36 14.02
CA GLY A 59 11.85 -6.74 14.26
C GLY A 59 12.38 -5.87 13.12
N CYS A 60 11.50 -5.23 12.33
CA CYS A 60 11.89 -4.32 11.26
C CYS A 60 12.63 -3.10 11.82
N LYS A 61 13.58 -2.55 11.06
CA LYS A 61 14.39 -1.38 11.47
C LYS A 61 14.16 -0.16 10.58
N VAL A 62 14.00 -0.39 9.28
CA VAL A 62 13.92 0.65 8.25
C VAL A 62 12.70 0.37 7.39
N ILE A 63 11.65 1.16 7.54
CA ILE A 63 10.40 1.02 6.78
C ILE A 63 10.32 2.10 5.71
N GLN A 64 10.01 1.67 4.48
CA GLN A 64 9.66 2.56 3.39
C GLN A 64 8.16 2.44 3.12
N CYS A 65 7.48 3.58 3.03
CA CYS A 65 6.06 3.65 2.70
C CYS A 65 5.87 4.41 1.38
N ASP A 66 5.06 3.85 0.49
CA ASP A 66 4.72 4.46 -0.80
C ASP A 66 3.28 4.07 -1.21
N GLU A 67 2.75 4.74 -2.23
CA GLU A 67 1.49 4.39 -2.86
C GLU A 67 1.62 4.08 -4.35
N ILE A 68 0.89 3.06 -4.78
CA ILE A 68 0.80 2.69 -6.19
C ILE A 68 -0.61 2.96 -6.69
N TRP A 69 -0.73 3.78 -7.74
CA TRP A 69 -1.99 4.08 -8.40
C TRP A 69 -2.47 2.92 -9.28
N SER A 70 -3.77 2.65 -9.21
CA SER A 70 -4.52 1.79 -10.12
C SER A 70 -5.94 2.35 -10.27
N PHE A 71 -6.82 1.63 -10.97
CA PHE A 71 -8.23 1.99 -11.07
C PHE A 71 -9.13 0.76 -11.08
N CYS A 72 -10.36 0.93 -10.59
CA CYS A 72 -11.45 -0.03 -10.72
C CYS A 72 -12.47 0.50 -11.72
N TYR A 73 -12.90 -0.35 -12.65
CA TYR A 73 -13.81 -0.06 -13.76
C TYR A 73 -13.27 0.96 -14.78
N ALA A 74 -12.99 2.20 -14.39
CA ALA A 74 -12.46 3.25 -15.24
C ALA A 74 -11.55 4.19 -14.43
N LYS A 75 -10.59 4.84 -15.12
CA LYS A 75 -9.81 5.94 -14.53
C LYS A 75 -10.75 7.08 -14.16
N ALA A 76 -10.46 7.85 -13.11
CA ALA A 76 -11.33 8.92 -12.63
C ALA A 76 -11.83 9.86 -13.74
N LYS A 77 -10.93 10.28 -14.65
CA LYS A 77 -11.27 11.16 -15.79
C LYS A 77 -12.21 10.56 -16.85
N ASN A 78 -12.38 9.24 -16.87
CA ASN A 78 -13.16 8.51 -17.87
C ASN A 78 -14.43 7.90 -17.25
N ILE A 79 -14.75 8.21 -16.00
CA ILE A 79 -15.97 7.72 -15.35
C ILE A 79 -17.19 8.36 -16.03
N PRO A 80 -18.22 7.61 -16.43
CA PRO A 80 -19.47 8.19 -16.92
C PRO A 80 -20.18 8.98 -15.81
N SER A 81 -20.92 10.04 -16.15
CA SER A 81 -21.61 10.91 -15.18
C SER A 81 -22.41 10.14 -14.11
N GLY A 82 -23.15 9.10 -14.50
CA GLY A 82 -23.95 8.26 -13.60
C GLY A 82 -23.17 7.41 -12.60
N PHE A 83 -21.85 7.28 -12.73
CA PHE A 83 -20.98 6.50 -11.84
C PHE A 83 -20.05 7.35 -10.96
N HIS A 84 -20.14 8.68 -11.04
CA HIS A 84 -19.31 9.56 -10.22
C HIS A 84 -19.67 9.41 -8.74
N GLY A 85 -18.64 9.24 -7.90
CA GLY A 85 -18.80 9.07 -6.45
C GLY A 85 -19.31 7.69 -6.01
N VAL A 86 -19.51 6.75 -6.94
CA VAL A 86 -19.87 5.37 -6.59
C VAL A 86 -18.66 4.68 -5.96
N VAL A 87 -18.85 4.16 -4.74
CA VAL A 87 -17.80 3.46 -4.00
C VAL A 87 -17.29 2.26 -4.80
N GLY A 88 -15.97 2.17 -4.95
CA GLY A 88 -15.32 1.09 -5.69
C GLY A 88 -15.18 1.33 -7.20
N ILE A 89 -15.59 2.49 -7.72
CA ILE A 89 -15.35 2.91 -9.11
C ILE A 89 -14.39 4.11 -9.12
N GLY A 90 -13.38 4.05 -9.98
CA GLY A 90 -12.42 5.14 -10.17
C GLY A 90 -11.02 4.79 -9.74
N ASP A 91 -10.26 5.83 -9.38
CA ASP A 91 -8.88 5.69 -8.95
C ASP A 91 -8.78 5.00 -7.58
N VAL A 92 -7.89 4.03 -7.48
CA VAL A 92 -7.63 3.24 -6.27
C VAL A 92 -6.14 3.24 -6.02
N TRP A 93 -5.76 3.44 -4.75
CA TRP A 93 -4.38 3.51 -4.33
C TRP A 93 -4.06 2.35 -3.39
N THR A 94 -2.99 1.63 -3.72
CA THR A 94 -2.41 0.60 -2.86
C THR A 94 -1.29 1.24 -2.06
N TRP A 95 -1.52 1.46 -0.77
CA TRP A 95 -0.54 1.92 0.19
C TRP A 95 0.26 0.70 0.68
N VAL A 96 1.59 0.77 0.62
CA VAL A 96 2.46 -0.36 0.96
C VAL A 96 3.56 0.11 1.89
N ALA A 97 3.74 -0.62 3.00
CA ALA A 97 4.92 -0.52 3.84
C ALA A 97 5.84 -1.68 3.51
N ILE A 98 7.12 -1.43 3.30
CA ILE A 98 8.14 -2.44 3.04
C ILE A 98 9.34 -2.24 3.96
N ASP A 99 9.81 -3.32 4.58
CA ASP A 99 11.08 -3.31 5.31
C ASP A 99 12.23 -3.33 4.31
N ALA A 100 13.12 -2.33 4.40
CA ALA A 100 14.16 -2.12 3.40
C ALA A 100 15.21 -3.24 3.39
N GLU A 101 15.42 -3.91 4.52
CA GLU A 101 16.39 -4.99 4.66
C GLU A 101 15.82 -6.34 4.20
N THR A 102 14.75 -6.81 4.84
CA THR A 102 14.18 -8.14 4.57
C THR A 102 13.25 -8.18 3.35
N LYS A 103 12.84 -7.01 2.85
CA LYS A 103 11.80 -6.84 1.81
C LYS A 103 10.42 -7.36 2.25
N LEU A 104 10.23 -7.64 3.53
CA LEU A 104 8.92 -7.98 4.09
C LEU A 104 7.96 -6.81 3.88
N VAL A 105 6.70 -7.10 3.52
CA VAL A 105 5.61 -6.12 3.49
C VAL A 105 4.81 -6.26 4.78
N PRO A 106 5.15 -5.53 5.87
CA PRO A 106 4.46 -5.65 7.15
C PRO A 106 2.98 -5.27 7.06
N HIS A 107 2.62 -4.33 6.17
CA HIS A 107 1.25 -3.86 6.04
C HIS A 107 0.98 -3.28 4.65
N TRP A 108 -0.25 -3.45 4.17
CA TRP A 108 -0.79 -2.76 3.00
C TRP A 108 -2.23 -2.33 3.25
N HIS A 109 -2.67 -1.28 2.55
CA HIS A 109 -4.03 -0.74 2.63
C HIS A 109 -4.51 -0.33 1.23
N ILE A 110 -5.78 -0.60 0.93
CA ILE A 110 -6.42 -0.19 -0.32
C ILE A 110 -7.42 0.92 -0.01
N GLY A 111 -7.26 2.07 -0.66
CA GLY A 111 -8.12 3.22 -0.42
C GLY A 111 -7.94 4.33 -1.45
N LEU A 112 -8.31 5.54 -1.08
CA LEU A 112 -8.06 6.75 -1.85
C LEU A 112 -6.72 7.36 -1.45
N ARG A 113 -6.22 8.33 -2.23
CA ARG A 113 -5.02 9.11 -1.88
C ARG A 113 -5.36 10.32 -1.03
N ASN A 114 -5.85 10.09 0.18
CA ASN A 114 -6.28 11.14 1.10
C ASN A 114 -5.73 10.92 2.52
N ALA A 115 -5.95 11.91 3.40
CA ALA A 115 -5.46 11.88 4.77
C ALA A 115 -6.13 10.80 5.66
N ALA A 116 -7.37 10.43 5.38
CA ALA A 116 -8.09 9.41 6.14
C ALA A 116 -7.49 8.02 5.87
N ASP A 117 -7.23 7.70 4.60
CA ASP A 117 -6.59 6.46 4.18
C ASP A 117 -5.13 6.37 4.63
N ALA A 118 -4.36 7.46 4.53
CA ALA A 118 -3.01 7.52 5.10
C ALA A 118 -3.01 7.25 6.62
N THR A 119 -3.99 7.81 7.35
CA THR A 119 -4.15 7.57 8.78
C THR A 119 -4.51 6.13 9.07
N ALA A 120 -5.42 5.52 8.30
CA ALA A 120 -5.81 4.12 8.47
C ALA A 120 -4.61 3.19 8.22
N PHE A 121 -3.87 3.43 7.14
CA PHE A 121 -2.67 2.68 6.77
C PHE A 121 -1.59 2.74 7.86
N ILE A 122 -1.19 3.94 8.29
CA ILE A 122 -0.13 4.07 9.30
C ILE A 122 -0.55 3.55 10.67
N LYS A 123 -1.83 3.70 11.06
CA LYS A 123 -2.36 3.08 12.28
C LYS A 123 -2.41 1.56 12.21
N GLY A 124 -2.60 0.98 11.02
CA GLY A 124 -2.51 -0.46 10.81
C GLY A 124 -1.08 -0.98 10.89
N LEU A 125 -0.11 -0.20 10.38
CA LEU A 125 1.31 -0.52 10.43
C LEU A 125 1.89 -0.48 11.85
N ALA A 126 1.65 0.60 12.60
CA ALA A 126 2.28 0.84 13.89
C ALA A 126 2.26 -0.33 14.90
N PRO A 127 1.12 -1.01 15.17
CA PRO A 127 1.08 -2.11 16.14
C PRO A 127 1.78 -3.39 15.67
N ARG A 128 2.26 -3.45 14.41
CA ARG A 128 2.97 -4.62 13.87
C ARG A 128 4.47 -4.57 14.12
N LEU A 129 4.99 -3.41 14.51
CA LEU A 129 6.41 -3.16 14.71
C LEU A 129 6.75 -3.30 16.20
N ALA A 130 7.70 -4.17 16.54
CA ALA A 130 8.10 -4.40 17.93
C ALA A 130 8.88 -3.23 18.53
N ASN A 131 9.58 -2.46 17.70
CA ASN A 131 10.56 -1.47 18.14
C ASN A 131 10.32 -0.11 17.47
N ARG A 132 10.97 0.93 18.03
CA ARG A 132 11.13 2.20 17.33
C ARG A 132 11.89 1.95 16.02
N VAL A 133 11.35 2.43 14.90
CA VAL A 133 11.94 2.26 13.57
C VAL A 133 12.29 3.61 12.94
N GLN A 134 13.14 3.57 11.92
CA GLN A 134 13.26 4.63 10.94
C GLN A 134 12.19 4.40 9.85
N LEU A 135 11.38 5.41 9.53
CA LEU A 135 10.35 5.36 8.48
C LEU A 135 10.61 6.48 7.47
N THR A 136 10.55 6.13 6.19
CA THR A 136 10.67 7.07 5.07
C THR A 136 9.45 7.01 4.16
N THR A 137 8.93 8.16 3.76
CA THR A 137 7.89 8.26 2.73
C THR A 137 8.32 9.20 1.61
N ASP A 138 7.52 9.30 0.54
CA ASP A 138 7.59 10.43 -0.37
C ASP A 138 7.15 11.75 0.31
N GLY A 139 7.16 12.86 -0.44
CA GLY A 139 6.71 14.17 0.03
C GLY A 139 5.19 14.31 0.27
N HIS A 140 4.41 13.23 0.33
CA HIS A 140 2.97 13.32 0.55
C HIS A 140 2.65 13.76 1.99
N LYS A 141 2.20 15.01 2.13
CA LYS A 141 1.86 15.63 3.43
C LYS A 141 0.85 14.85 4.31
N ALA A 142 0.08 13.93 3.73
CA ALA A 142 -0.84 13.09 4.48
C ALA A 142 -0.12 12.20 5.52
N TYR A 143 1.12 11.78 5.23
CA TYR A 143 1.92 10.98 6.16
C TYR A 143 2.28 11.70 7.44
N VAL A 144 2.61 13.00 7.37
CA VAL A 144 3.10 13.77 8.53
C VAL A 144 2.17 13.63 9.72
N ARG A 145 0.88 13.94 9.53
CA ARG A 145 -0.13 13.82 10.60
C ARG A 145 -0.47 12.37 10.93
N ALA A 146 -0.41 11.46 9.96
CA ALA A 146 -0.71 10.05 10.18
C ALA A 146 0.34 9.38 11.08
N VAL A 147 1.62 9.60 10.79
CA VAL A 147 2.78 9.11 11.54
C VAL A 147 2.81 9.69 12.95
N GLU A 148 2.66 11.02 13.08
CA GLU A 148 2.60 11.68 14.39
C GLU A 148 1.52 11.05 15.29
N LYS A 149 0.30 10.86 14.77
CA LYS A 149 -0.82 10.30 15.54
C LYS A 149 -0.62 8.85 15.93
N ALA A 150 -0.02 8.03 15.06
CA ALA A 150 0.13 6.60 15.31
C ALA A 150 1.30 6.30 16.25
N PHE A 151 2.44 6.95 16.05
CA PHE A 151 3.67 6.66 16.79
C PHE A 151 3.91 7.61 17.97
N ARG A 152 3.22 8.76 18.03
CA ARG A 152 3.32 9.75 19.12
C ARG A 152 4.77 10.14 19.45
N GLY A 153 5.60 10.29 18.42
CA GLY A 153 7.03 10.62 18.55
C GLY A 153 7.96 9.42 18.83
N ASN A 154 7.42 8.22 18.99
CA ASN A 154 8.22 6.99 19.11
C ASN A 154 8.61 6.40 17.75
N ILE A 155 9.15 7.24 16.87
CA ILE A 155 9.61 6.87 15.53
C ILE A 155 10.62 7.92 15.04
N ASP A 156 11.53 7.51 14.15
CA ASP A 156 12.36 8.43 13.38
C ASP A 156 11.77 8.53 11.97
N PHE A 157 11.22 9.69 11.61
CA PHE A 157 10.46 9.88 10.38
C PHE A 157 11.07 10.97 9.50
N SER A 158 11.33 10.62 8.23
CA SER A 158 11.75 11.55 7.19
C SER A 158 10.93 11.40 5.91
N GLN A 159 10.86 12.47 5.13
CA GLN A 159 10.30 12.45 3.78
C GLN A 159 11.41 12.66 2.76
N LEU A 160 11.41 11.83 1.71
CA LEU A 160 12.21 12.04 0.52
C LEU A 160 11.39 12.79 -0.52
N VAL A 161 11.58 14.11 -0.55
CA VAL A 161 10.89 15.01 -1.48
C VAL A 161 11.59 14.94 -2.83
N LYS A 162 10.93 14.35 -3.83
CA LYS A 162 11.42 14.32 -5.21
C LYS A 162 11.23 15.70 -5.85
N ILE A 163 12.28 16.21 -6.48
CA ILE A 163 12.27 17.46 -7.24
C ILE A 163 12.17 17.08 -8.71
N TYR A 164 11.05 17.44 -9.35
CA TYR A 164 10.81 17.16 -10.75
C TYR A 164 11.08 18.42 -11.59
N GLY A 165 11.84 18.26 -12.67
CA GLY A 165 12.16 19.35 -13.60
C GLY A 165 11.07 19.53 -14.67
N GLU A 166 11.06 20.72 -15.28
CA GLU A 166 10.23 21.04 -16.44
C GLU A 166 10.86 20.49 -17.74
N GLY A 167 11.03 19.17 -17.81
CA GLY A 167 11.42 18.51 -19.07
C GLY A 167 10.21 18.40 -20.03
N PRO A 168 10.41 18.38 -21.37
CA PRO A 168 9.33 18.15 -22.32
C PRO A 168 8.81 16.71 -22.15
N GLY A 169 7.81 16.53 -21.30
CA GLY A 169 7.15 15.25 -21.13
C GLY A 169 6.41 14.89 -22.43
N PRO A 170 6.55 13.65 -22.97
CA PRO A 170 5.76 13.24 -24.12
C PRO A 170 4.27 13.37 -23.79
N GLN A 171 3.49 13.96 -24.71
CA GLN A 171 2.05 14.12 -24.60
C GLN A 171 1.40 12.78 -24.22
N GLY A 172 0.80 12.71 -23.03
CA GLY A 172 -0.05 11.59 -22.62
C GLY A 172 0.43 10.71 -21.45
N LYS A 173 1.58 10.97 -20.82
CA LYS A 173 1.96 10.27 -19.57
C LYS A 173 1.34 10.92 -18.32
N TYR A 174 0.87 10.08 -17.40
CA TYR A 174 0.42 10.46 -16.05
C TYR A 174 1.60 10.57 -15.05
N SER A 175 2.82 10.34 -15.51
CA SER A 175 4.03 10.43 -14.70
C SER A 175 4.47 11.88 -14.58
N PRO A 176 4.96 12.31 -13.40
CA PRO A 176 5.66 13.59 -13.26
C PRO A 176 6.82 13.72 -14.27
N GLY A 177 7.34 14.93 -14.43
CA GLY A 177 8.55 15.20 -15.24
C GLY A 177 9.78 14.41 -14.76
N GLU A 178 10.93 14.63 -15.40
CA GLU A 178 12.17 13.96 -14.98
C GLU A 178 12.53 14.34 -13.53
N CYS A 179 12.89 13.35 -12.71
CA CYS A 179 13.33 13.59 -11.34
C CYS A 179 14.76 14.15 -11.37
N ILE A 180 14.91 15.46 -11.19
CA ILE A 180 16.19 16.18 -11.27
C ILE A 180 16.94 16.22 -9.93
N GLY A 181 16.30 15.77 -8.84
CA GLY A 181 16.94 15.70 -7.54
C GLY A 181 16.02 15.15 -6.47
N THR A 182 16.58 14.95 -5.28
CA THR A 182 15.82 14.60 -4.08
C THR A 182 16.28 15.45 -2.91
N ARG A 183 15.36 15.84 -2.04
CA ARG A 183 15.62 16.55 -0.80
C ARG A 183 15.08 15.71 0.34
N GLU A 184 15.93 15.46 1.34
CA GLU A 184 15.50 14.84 2.59
C GLU A 184 14.98 15.91 3.54
N GLU A 185 13.80 15.68 4.11
CA GLU A 185 13.24 16.49 5.19
C GLU A 185 13.02 15.60 6.41
N ILE A 186 13.79 15.84 7.46
CA ILE A 186 13.61 15.18 8.76
C ILE A 186 12.41 15.83 9.44
N ILE A 187 11.36 15.04 9.69
CA ILE A 187 10.11 15.54 10.28
C ILE A 187 10.07 15.24 11.78
N VAL A 188 10.46 14.03 12.18
CA VAL A 188 10.57 13.61 13.58
C VAL A 188 11.89 12.89 13.76
N SER A 189 12.77 13.41 14.61
CA SER A 189 13.98 12.69 15.04
C SER A 189 14.04 12.63 16.55
N GLY A 190 14.51 11.49 17.07
CA GLY A 190 14.68 11.26 18.50
C GLY A 190 15.78 12.11 19.12
N LEU A 191 15.51 13.39 19.37
CA LEU A 191 16.08 14.10 20.52
C LEU A 191 15.01 14.06 21.61
N CYS A 192 15.30 13.27 22.64
CA CYS A 192 14.56 13.20 23.88
C CYS A 192 14.09 14.60 24.32
N ARG A 193 12.79 14.89 24.21
CA ARG A 193 12.19 15.97 25.01
C ARG A 193 12.10 15.42 26.43
N ILE A 194 13.23 15.45 27.14
CA ILE A 194 13.22 15.50 28.60
C ILE A 194 12.43 16.78 28.91
N THR A 195 11.16 16.63 29.27
CA THR A 195 10.50 17.65 30.08
C THR A 195 11.38 17.85 31.30
N PRO A 196 11.86 19.07 31.61
CA PRO A 196 12.37 19.31 32.94
C PRO A 196 11.16 19.13 33.86
N CYS A 197 11.14 18.03 34.63
CA CYS A 197 10.35 17.97 35.84
C CYS A 197 10.78 19.17 36.68
N GLY A 198 9.87 20.14 36.79
CA GLY A 198 10.03 21.26 37.71
C GLY A 198 10.08 20.72 39.14
N LEU A 199 10.96 21.35 39.92
CA LEU A 199 10.95 21.38 41.38
C LEU A 199 9.59 21.77 41.93
#